data_AF-A0A067EP26-F1
#
_entry.id   AF-A0A067EP26-F1
#
_cell.length_a   1.000
_cell.length_b   1.000
_cell.length_c   1.000
_cell.angle_alpha   90.00
_cell.angle_beta   90.00
_cell.angle_gamma   90.00
#
_symmetry.space_group_name_H-M   'P 1'
#
loop_
_entity.id
_entity.type
_entity.pdbx_description
1 polymer ?
#
loop_
_entity_poly.entity_id
_entity_poly.type
_entity_poly.pdbx_seq_one_letter_code
_entity_poly.pdbx_strand_id
1 'polypeptide(L)' 'MSESWIIIRLFFNPSPGSSHLLSMDELGKLILTHYPYFSVTIIISTFPT' A
#
# COMPACT_ATOMS: atom_id res chain seq x y z
N MET A 1 -13.97 -23.65 -14.48
CA MET A 1 -12.62 -23.07 -14.69
C MET A 1 -12.65 -21.65 -14.14
N SER A 2 -12.20 -21.46 -12.89
CA SER A 2 -12.03 -20.11 -12.33
C SER A 2 -10.53 -19.88 -12.25
N GLU A 3 -10.02 -19.03 -13.14
CA GLU A 3 -8.66 -18.52 -13.03
C GLU A 3 -8.65 -17.58 -11.81
N SER A 4 -8.36 -18.14 -10.64
CA SER A 4 -8.02 -17.35 -9.46
C SER A 4 -6.61 -16.83 -9.67
N TRP A 5 -6.48 -15.74 -10.44
CA TRP A 5 -5.25 -14.96 -10.50
C TRP A 5 -4.91 -14.56 -9.06
N ILE A 6 -3.79 -15.08 -8.54
CA ILE A 6 -3.35 -14.84 -7.18
C ILE A 6 -2.93 -13.36 -7.09
N ILE A 7 -3.81 -12.51 -6.56
CA ILE A 7 -3.49 -11.12 -6.23
C ILE A 7 -2.83 -11.09 -4.85
N ILE A 8 -1.58 -10.65 -4.78
CA ILE A 8 -0.85 -10.49 -3.52
C ILE A 8 -1.18 -9.11 -2.93
N ARG A 9 -1.66 -9.08 -1.68
CA ARG A 9 -2.02 -7.85 -0.97
C ARG A 9 -0.95 -7.47 0.04
N LEU A 10 -0.45 -6.24 -0.06
CA LEU A 10 0.52 -5.65 0.86
C LEU A 10 -0.16 -4.57 1.71
N PHE A 11 0.11 -4.60 3.02
CA PHE A 11 -0.47 -3.67 4.00
C PHE A 11 0.61 -2.83 4.65
N PHE A 12 0.50 -1.52 4.51
CA PHE A 12 1.42 -0.55 5.13
C PHE A 12 0.70 0.25 6.21
N ASN A 13 1.32 0.35 7.39
CA ASN A 13 0.86 1.17 8.50
C ASN A 13 1.95 2.20 8.87
N PRO A 14 2.05 3.32 8.15
CA PRO A 14 3.00 4.37 8.45
C PRO A 14 2.78 4.97 9.83
N SER A 15 3.88 5.41 10.45
CA SER A 15 3.82 6.26 11.63
C SER A 15 3.01 7.53 11.31
N PRO A 16 2.17 8.03 12.23
CA PRO A 16 1.43 9.27 12.05
C PRO A 16 2.37 10.43 11.73
N GLY A 17 2.22 11.02 10.54
CA GLY A 17 3.03 12.13 10.06
C GLY A 17 3.07 12.21 8.54
N SER A 18 2.98 13.42 7.98
CA SER A 18 2.86 13.62 6.53
C SER A 18 4.06 13.11 5.74
N SER A 19 5.28 13.18 6.30
CA SER A 19 6.50 12.67 5.67
C SER A 19 6.49 11.14 5.54
N HIS A 20 6.06 10.43 6.58
CA HIS A 20 5.95 8.97 6.56
C HIS A 20 4.86 8.50 5.58
N LEU A 21 3.75 9.23 5.49
CA LEU A 21 2.68 8.94 4.52
C LEU A 21 3.16 9.10 3.07
N LEU A 22 3.87 10.20 2.78
CA LEU A 22 4.38 10.47 1.43
C LEU A 22 5.38 9.39 0.99
N SER A 23 6.32 9.00 1.86
CA SER A 23 7.26 7.92 1.55
C SER A 23 6.58 6.56 1.35
N MET A 24 5.52 6.24 2.10
CA MET A 24 4.75 5.00 1.91
C MET A 24 3.94 5.01 0.61
N ASP A 25 3.42 6.18 0.20
CA ASP A 25 2.74 6.36 -1.07
C ASP A 25 3.69 6.16 -2.26
N GLU A 26 4.87 6.77 -2.23
CA GLU A 26 5.91 6.59 -3.26
C GLU A 26 6.37 5.12 -3.36
N LEU A 27 6.58 4.46 -2.21
CA LEU A 27 6.91 3.04 -2.18
C LEU A 27 5.80 2.19 -2.80
N GLY A 28 4.53 2.48 -2.48
CA GLY A 28 3.38 1.79 -3.05
C GLY A 28 3.33 1.91 -4.58
N LYS A 29 3.56 3.12 -5.11
CA LYS A 29 3.64 3.36 -6.55
C LYS A 29 4.79 2.61 -7.21
N LEU A 30 5.97 2.59 -6.58
CA LEU A 30 7.13 1.88 -7.10
C LEU A 30 6.86 0.37 -7.19
N ILE A 31 6.25 -0.21 -6.15
CA ILE A 31 5.86 -1.63 -6.13
C ILE A 31 4.88 -1.93 -7.26
N LEU A 32 3.83 -1.12 -7.43
CA LEU A 32 2.85 -1.33 -8.49
C LEU A 32 3.43 -1.15 -9.91
N THR A 33 4.46 -0.31 -10.05
CA THR A 33 5.19 -0.12 -11.32
C THR A 33 5.95 -1.39 -11.71
N HIS A 34 6.57 -2.08 -10.75
CA HIS A 34 7.33 -3.31 -11.03
C HIS A 34 6.46 -4.58 -10.99
N TYR A 35 5.38 -4.57 -10.20
CA TYR A 35 4.52 -5.72 -9.95
C TYR A 35 3.04 -5.32 -10.11
N PRO A 36 2.51 -5.24 -11.34
CA PRO A 36 1.15 -4.74 -11.59
C PRO A 36 0.04 -5.67 -11.09
N TYR A 37 0.38 -6.91 -10.74
CA TYR A 37 -0.54 -7.90 -10.15
C TYR A 37 -0.68 -7.77 -8.63
N PHE A 38 0.10 -6.88 -8.00
CA PHE A 38 0.03 -6.63 -6.57
C PHE A 38 -1.04 -5.58 -6.28
N SER A 39 -1.53 -5.59 -5.05
CA SER A 39 -2.41 -4.55 -4.53
C SER A 39 -1.81 -4.01 -3.23
N VAL A 40 -1.61 -2.69 -3.15
CA VAL A 40 -1.06 -2.01 -1.97
C VAL A 40 -2.18 -1.28 -1.26
N THR A 41 -2.31 -1.49 0.06
CA THR A 41 -3.25 -0.77 0.93
C THR A 41 -2.47 -0.03 2.00
N ILE A 42 -2.59 1.31 2.02
CA ILE A 42 -1.98 2.16 3.04
C ILE A 42 -3.05 2.52 4.07
N ILE A 43 -2.80 2.15 5.32
CA ILE A 43 -3.70 2.43 6.44
C ILE A 43 -3.19 3.69 7.14
N ILE A 44 -4.01 4.74 7.15
CA ILE A 44 -3.66 6.01 7.77
C ILE A 44 -4.30 6.04 9.16
N SER A 45 -3.47 5.98 10.20
CA SER A 45 -3.94 6.17 11.57
C SER A 45 -4.03 7.66 11.88
N THR A 46 -5.25 8.20 11.93
CA THR A 46 -5.50 9.55 12.45
C THR A 46 -5.57 9.47 13.98
N PHE A 47 -4.78 10.29 14.69
CA PHE A 47 -5.00 10.47 16.13
C PHE A 47 -6.41 11.06 16.36
N PRO A 48 -7.16 10.59 17.37
CA PRO A 48 -8.41 11.23 17.73
C PRO A 48 -8.13 12.67 18.16
N THR A 49 -8.83 13.62 17.55
CA THR A 49 -8.88 15.04 17.94
C THR A 49 -9.73 15.24 19.18
#